data_AF-A0A370FWL5-F1
#
_entry.id   AF-A0A370FWL5-F1
#
_cell.length_a   1.000
_cell.length_b   1.000
_cell.length_c   1.000
_cell.angle_alpha   90.00
_cell.angle_beta   90.00
_cell.angle_gamma   90.00
#
_symmetry.space_group_name_H-M   'P 1'
#
loop_
_entity.id
_entity.type
_entity.pdbx_description
1 polymer ?
#
loop_
_entity_poly.entity_id
_entity_poly.type
_entity_poly.pdbx_seq_one_letter_code
_entity_poly.pdbx_strand_id
1 'polypeptide(L)'
;MSEPTGRQRLETPRGTRGLRMHFDVEAVGRVSESIARFLGTGRYLLIQTVIVIVWIALNIFAVSLQWDPYPFILLNLAFSTQAAYAAPLILLAQNRQENRDRVSLEEDRARAEQTKADTEFLARELAALRLAVGEVATRDYLRRELDDLKQILAERDARQDDDGEPGPSPKARPARK
;
A
#
# COMPACT_ATOMS: atom_id res chain seq x y z
N MET A 1 -31.77 -14.12 -62.22
CA MET A 1 -31.54 -12.94 -61.36
C MET A 1 -32.84 -12.64 -60.62
N SER A 2 -33.10 -13.37 -59.54
CA SER A 2 -34.27 -13.18 -58.67
C SER A 2 -33.88 -13.62 -57.25
N GLU A 3 -33.56 -12.66 -56.40
CA GLU A 3 -33.35 -12.91 -54.97
C GLU A 3 -34.69 -12.89 -54.22
N PRO A 4 -34.93 -13.82 -53.27
CA PRO A 4 -36.07 -13.74 -52.38
C PRO A 4 -35.80 -12.71 -51.28
N THR A 5 -36.51 -11.58 -51.35
CA THR A 5 -36.59 -10.61 -50.25
C THR A 5 -37.58 -11.13 -49.21
N GLY A 6 -37.15 -11.33 -47.96
CA GLY A 6 -38.08 -11.63 -46.88
C GLY A 6 -37.50 -12.38 -45.69
N ARG A 7 -36.50 -11.83 -45.01
CA ARG A 7 -36.17 -12.21 -43.64
C ARG A 7 -36.13 -10.98 -42.75
N GLN A 8 -37.32 -10.54 -42.38
CA GLN A 8 -37.54 -9.52 -41.36
C GLN A 8 -37.10 -10.10 -40.01
N ARG A 9 -35.88 -9.76 -39.56
CA ARG A 9 -35.35 -10.19 -38.27
C ARG A 9 -36.09 -9.48 -37.14
N LEU A 10 -36.99 -10.23 -36.49
CA LEU A 10 -37.79 -9.84 -35.32
C LEU A 10 -37.03 -10.08 -34.01
N GLU A 11 -35.77 -9.64 -33.91
CA GLU A 11 -34.96 -9.82 -32.70
C GLU A 11 -34.29 -8.52 -32.27
N THR A 12 -35.09 -7.48 -32.02
CA THR A 12 -34.61 -6.33 -31.27
C THR A 12 -35.59 -6.09 -30.14
N PRO A 13 -35.28 -6.50 -28.89
CA PRO A 13 -36.11 -6.14 -27.77
C PRO A 13 -36.15 -4.60 -27.72
N ARG A 14 -37.36 -4.04 -27.90
CA ARG A 14 -37.61 -2.62 -27.72
C ARG A 14 -37.23 -2.28 -26.28
N GLY A 15 -36.11 -1.58 -26.11
CA GLY A 15 -35.65 -1.14 -24.81
C GLY A 15 -36.73 -0.29 -24.16
N THR A 16 -37.34 -0.83 -23.10
CA THR A 16 -38.18 -0.09 -22.18
C THR A 16 -37.35 1.09 -21.68
N ARG A 17 -37.68 2.32 -22.11
CA ARG A 17 -37.11 3.54 -21.53
C ARG A 17 -37.62 3.64 -20.10
N GLY A 18 -36.98 2.90 -19.19
CA GLY A 18 -37.11 3.11 -17.77
C GLY A 18 -36.61 4.52 -17.47
N LEU A 19 -37.39 5.25 -16.69
CA LEU A 19 -37.02 6.54 -16.13
C LEU A 19 -35.76 6.34 -15.28
N ARG A 20 -34.57 6.49 -15.88
CA ARG A 20 -33.30 6.52 -15.16
C ARG A 20 -33.24 7.85 -14.42
N MET A 21 -33.80 7.89 -13.20
CA MET A 21 -33.45 8.93 -12.26
C MET A 21 -31.95 8.80 -11.98
N HIS A 22 -31.14 9.67 -12.58
CA HIS A 22 -29.75 9.83 -12.21
C HIS A 22 -29.74 10.45 -10.81
N PHE A 23 -29.75 9.59 -9.80
CA PHE A 23 -29.35 10.00 -8.46
C PHE A 23 -27.87 10.36 -8.54
N ASP A 24 -27.56 11.63 -8.32
CA ASP A 24 -26.18 12.12 -8.31
C ASP A 24 -25.47 11.57 -7.06
N VAL A 25 -24.83 10.41 -7.26
CA VAL A 25 -24.07 9.69 -6.23
C VAL A 25 -22.92 10.55 -5.69
N GLU A 26 -22.41 11.49 -6.48
CA GLU A 26 -21.35 12.43 -6.11
C GLU A 26 -21.86 13.48 -5.12
N ALA A 27 -23.07 14.00 -5.33
CA ALA A 27 -23.70 14.96 -4.43
C ALA A 27 -24.05 14.33 -3.07
N VAL A 28 -24.65 13.13 -3.09
CA VAL A 28 -24.85 12.31 -1.87
C VAL A 28 -23.49 12.00 -1.23
N GLY A 29 -22.49 11.74 -2.08
CA GLY A 29 -21.06 11.65 -1.81
C GLY A 29 -20.57 12.64 -0.77
N ARG A 30 -20.64 13.93 -1.13
CA ARG A 30 -20.15 15.03 -0.31
C ARG A 30 -21.00 15.28 0.93
N VAL A 31 -22.33 15.10 0.82
CA VAL A 31 -23.25 15.30 1.93
C VAL A 31 -23.01 14.27 3.04
N SER A 32 -22.87 12.98 2.71
CA SER A 32 -22.61 11.97 3.76
C SER A 32 -21.27 12.17 4.45
N GLU A 33 -20.23 12.65 3.75
CA GLU A 33 -18.93 12.90 4.38
C GLU A 33 -18.95 14.11 5.33
N SER A 34 -19.75 15.13 5.02
CA SER A 34 -20.02 16.22 5.96
C SER A 34 -20.82 15.72 7.18
N ILE A 35 -21.85 14.91 6.96
CA ILE A 35 -22.69 14.34 8.03
C ILE A 35 -21.87 13.40 8.91
N ALA A 36 -21.00 12.56 8.34
CA ALA A 36 -20.15 11.64 9.08
C ALA A 36 -19.17 12.39 10.00
N ARG A 37 -18.52 13.45 9.51
CA ARG A 37 -17.65 14.31 10.34
C ARG A 37 -18.42 15.01 11.45
N PHE A 38 -19.65 15.44 11.17
CA PHE A 38 -20.50 16.11 12.15
C PHE A 38 -20.99 15.16 13.25
N LEU A 39 -21.53 14.00 12.88
CA LEU A 39 -22.03 12.97 13.80
C LEU A 39 -20.90 12.30 14.61
N GLY A 40 -19.70 12.18 14.03
CA GLY A 40 -18.53 11.62 14.71
C GLY A 40 -17.91 12.53 15.77
N THR A 41 -18.35 13.79 15.86
CA THR A 41 -17.84 14.76 16.84
C THR A 41 -18.76 14.79 18.07
N GLY A 42 -18.20 14.73 19.29
CA GLY A 42 -18.98 14.81 20.55
C GLY A 42 -19.83 16.08 20.70
N ARG A 43 -19.56 17.11 19.89
CA ARG A 43 -20.35 18.34 19.79
C ARG A 43 -21.79 18.11 19.32
N TYR A 44 -22.04 17.14 18.43
CA TYR A 44 -23.39 16.81 17.99
C TYR A 44 -24.24 16.28 19.15
N LEU A 45 -23.68 15.35 19.93
CA LEU A 45 -24.35 14.79 21.11
C LEU A 45 -24.68 15.89 22.12
N LEU A 46 -23.75 16.81 22.38
CA LEU A 46 -23.99 17.94 23.30
C LEU A 46 -25.14 18.84 22.82
N ILE A 47 -25.16 19.22 21.54
CA ILE A 47 -26.24 20.04 20.97
C ILE A 47 -27.57 19.30 21.05
N GLN A 48 -27.61 18.01 20.69
CA GLN A 48 -28.81 17.18 20.75
C GLN A 48 -29.36 17.08 22.18
N THR A 49 -28.50 16.87 23.17
CA THR A 49 -28.89 16.83 24.59
C THR A 49 -29.45 18.17 25.05
N VAL A 50 -28.84 19.29 24.69
CA VAL A 50 -29.34 20.63 25.03
C VAL A 50 -30.73 20.85 24.41
N ILE A 51 -30.93 20.47 23.14
CA ILE A 51 -32.24 20.59 22.47
C ILE A 51 -33.30 19.78 23.22
N VAL A 52 -33.01 18.54 23.61
CA VAL A 52 -33.94 17.68 24.36
C VAL A 52 -34.28 18.31 25.72
N ILE A 53 -33.28 18.83 26.45
CA ILE A 53 -33.50 19.51 27.73
C ILE A 53 -34.38 20.75 27.57
N VAL A 54 -34.09 21.59 26.57
CA VAL A 54 -34.89 22.80 26.28
C VAL A 54 -36.31 22.42 25.91
N TRP A 55 -36.50 21.35 25.13
CA TRP A 55 -37.83 20.86 24.75
C TRP A 55 -38.63 20.38 25.95
N ILE A 56 -38.01 19.58 26.83
CA ILE A 56 -38.63 19.12 28.09
C ILE A 56 -39.00 20.33 28.95
N ALA A 57 -38.10 21.31 29.11
CA ALA A 57 -38.36 22.52 29.88
C ALA A 57 -39.53 23.32 29.30
N LEU A 58 -39.53 23.57 27.99
CA LEU A 58 -40.63 24.28 27.31
C LEU A 58 -41.96 23.55 27.50
N ASN A 59 -41.97 22.23 27.42
CA ASN A 59 -43.16 21.42 27.64
C ASN A 59 -43.69 21.59 29.08
N ILE A 60 -42.82 21.52 30.09
CA ILE A 60 -43.18 21.74 31.51
C ILE A 60 -43.75 23.16 31.74
N PHE A 61 -43.13 24.20 31.17
CA PHE A 61 -43.63 25.58 31.29
C PHE A 61 -44.92 25.81 30.50
N ALA A 62 -45.10 25.12 29.38
CA ALA A 62 -46.30 25.16 28.55
C ALA A 62 -47.43 24.22 29.03
N VAL A 63 -47.26 23.51 30.15
CA VAL A 63 -48.33 22.71 30.79
C VAL A 63 -49.56 23.58 31.10
N SER A 64 -49.38 24.88 31.39
CA SER A 64 -50.48 25.84 31.56
C SER A 64 -51.38 25.98 30.33
N LEU A 65 -50.89 25.66 29.13
CA LEU A 65 -51.63 25.67 27.87
C LEU A 65 -52.07 24.25 27.41
N GLN A 66 -51.79 23.20 28.20
CA GLN A 66 -52.11 21.79 27.88
C GLN A 66 -51.62 21.33 26.49
N TRP A 67 -50.54 21.91 25.97
CA TRP A 67 -50.12 21.68 24.59
C TRP A 67 -49.62 20.24 24.34
N ASP A 68 -49.12 19.55 25.36
CA ASP A 68 -48.76 18.12 25.33
C ASP A 68 -48.81 17.51 26.75
N PRO A 69 -49.99 17.06 27.23
CA PRO A 69 -50.15 16.47 28.56
C PRO A 69 -49.33 15.18 28.72
N TYR A 70 -48.94 14.86 29.96
CA TYR A 70 -48.27 13.60 30.28
C TYR A 70 -49.07 12.41 29.73
N PRO A 71 -48.51 11.53 28.85
CA PRO A 71 -47.11 11.11 28.73
C PRO A 71 -46.35 11.63 27.47
N PHE A 72 -46.48 12.92 27.12
CA PHE A 72 -45.71 13.59 26.06
C PHE A 72 -45.74 12.88 24.69
N ILE A 73 -46.91 12.79 24.08
CA ILE A 73 -47.12 11.98 22.87
C ILE A 73 -46.35 12.55 21.67
N LEU A 74 -46.23 13.88 21.60
CA LEU A 74 -45.56 14.57 20.49
C LEU A 74 -44.05 14.38 20.54
N LEU A 75 -43.47 14.41 21.75
CA LEU A 75 -42.05 14.14 21.96
C LEU A 75 -41.71 12.70 21.54
N ASN A 76 -42.52 11.73 21.99
CA ASN A 76 -42.36 10.33 21.63
C ASN A 76 -42.50 10.10 20.12
N LEU A 77 -43.45 10.77 19.46
CA LEU A 77 -43.65 10.67 18.02
C LEU A 77 -42.44 11.24 17.24
N ALA A 78 -41.93 12.38 17.68
CA ALA A 78 -40.76 13.02 17.07
C ALA A 78 -39.51 12.13 17.20
N PHE A 79 -39.24 11.59 18.40
CA PHE A 79 -38.12 10.69 18.63
C PHE A 79 -38.26 9.37 17.84
N SER A 80 -39.47 8.82 17.76
CA SER A 80 -39.74 7.60 16.99
C SER A 80 -39.46 7.81 15.50
N THR A 81 -39.86 8.97 14.96
CA THR A 81 -39.60 9.32 13.57
C THR A 81 -38.10 9.61 13.32
N GLN A 82 -37.44 10.28 14.28
CA GLN A 82 -35.99 10.51 14.24
C GLN A 82 -35.23 9.18 14.17
N ALA A 83 -35.57 8.22 15.03
CA ALA A 83 -34.96 6.90 15.02
C ALA A 83 -35.24 6.14 13.71
N ALA A 84 -36.48 6.21 13.21
CA ALA A 84 -36.87 5.55 11.97
C ALA A 84 -36.11 6.08 10.74
N TYR A 85 -35.82 7.38 10.66
CA TYR A 85 -35.02 7.96 9.57
C TYR A 85 -33.51 7.79 9.78
N ALA A 86 -33.05 7.69 11.03
CA ALA A 86 -31.64 7.47 11.32
C ALA A 86 -31.13 6.12 10.78
N ALA A 87 -31.90 5.04 10.92
CA ALA A 87 -31.50 3.71 10.48
C ALA A 87 -31.08 3.63 8.99
N PRO A 88 -31.90 4.06 8.00
CA PRO A 88 -31.50 4.02 6.59
C PRO A 88 -30.34 4.97 6.29
N LEU A 89 -30.27 6.14 6.95
CA LEU A 89 -29.16 7.08 6.76
C LEU A 89 -27.83 6.48 7.26
N ILE A 90 -27.86 5.80 8.41
CA ILE A 90 -26.71 5.08 8.96
C ILE A 90 -26.30 3.95 8.01
N LEU A 91 -27.25 3.17 7.47
CA LEU A 91 -26.93 2.11 6.49
C LEU A 91 -26.28 2.66 5.22
N LEU A 92 -26.73 3.81 4.71
CA LEU A 92 -26.08 4.47 3.56
C LEU A 92 -24.65 4.91 3.92
N ALA A 93 -24.44 5.47 5.11
CA ALA A 93 -23.12 5.86 5.57
C ALA A 93 -22.20 4.65 5.74
N GLN A 94 -22.71 3.55 6.30
CA GLN A 94 -21.98 2.30 6.50
C GLN A 94 -21.59 1.65 5.17
N ASN A 95 -22.50 1.50 4.21
CA ASN A 95 -22.20 0.94 2.88
C ASN A 95 -21.07 1.72 2.17
N ARG A 96 -21.02 3.04 2.38
CA ARG A 96 -19.95 3.87 1.81
C ARG A 96 -18.62 3.71 2.53
N GLN A 97 -18.65 3.63 3.86
CA GLN A 97 -17.45 3.35 4.64
C GLN A 97 -16.88 1.98 4.26
N GLU A 98 -17.72 0.94 4.19
CA GLU A 98 -17.31 -0.41 3.80
C GLU A 98 -16.71 -0.48 2.39
N ASN A 99 -17.29 0.25 1.42
CA ASN A 99 -16.71 0.34 0.08
C ASN A 99 -15.31 1.00 0.09
N ARG A 100 -15.13 2.07 0.87
CA ARG A 100 -13.82 2.75 1.00
C ARG A 100 -12.79 1.85 1.68
N ASP A 101 -13.20 1.18 2.76
CA ASP A 101 -12.36 0.25 3.51
C ASP A 101 -11.97 -0.94 2.64
N ARG A 102 -12.88 -1.46 1.81
CA ARG A 102 -12.60 -2.52 0.86
C ARG A 102 -11.54 -2.10 -0.16
N VAL A 103 -11.67 -0.92 -0.77
CA VAL A 103 -10.67 -0.41 -1.74
C VAL A 103 -9.30 -0.25 -1.06
N SER A 104 -9.27 0.32 0.15
CA SER A 104 -8.02 0.45 0.92
C SER A 104 -7.37 -0.91 1.20
N LEU A 105 -8.16 -1.92 1.58
CA LEU A 105 -7.66 -3.27 1.84
C LEU A 105 -7.15 -3.96 0.56
N GLU A 106 -7.80 -3.75 -0.58
CA GLU A 106 -7.35 -4.28 -1.86
C GLU A 106 -6.02 -3.64 -2.29
N GLU A 107 -5.86 -2.32 -2.13
CA GLU A 107 -4.59 -1.63 -2.37
C GLU A 107 -3.47 -2.10 -1.43
N ASP A 108 -3.75 -2.24 -0.14
CA ASP A 108 -2.76 -2.70 0.84
C ASP A 108 -2.30 -4.12 0.55
N ARG A 109 -3.22 -5.01 0.11
CA ARG A 109 -2.86 -6.36 -0.33
C ARG A 109 -1.96 -6.33 -1.57
N ALA A 110 -2.31 -5.54 -2.58
CA ALA A 110 -1.50 -5.41 -3.79
C ALA A 110 -0.08 -4.89 -3.48
N ARG A 111 0.03 -3.90 -2.59
CA ARG A 111 1.32 -3.37 -2.11
C ARG A 111 2.12 -4.42 -1.34
N ALA A 112 1.46 -5.21 -0.49
CA ALA A 112 2.12 -6.29 0.24
C ALA A 112 2.66 -7.38 -0.69
N GLU A 113 1.91 -7.75 -1.73
CA GLU A 113 2.36 -8.70 -2.76
C GLU A 113 3.57 -8.16 -3.54
N GLN A 114 3.55 -6.89 -3.95
CA GLN A 114 4.68 -6.23 -4.61
C GLN A 114 5.92 -6.20 -3.71
N THR A 115 5.75 -5.75 -2.46
CA THR A 115 6.86 -5.68 -1.48
C THR A 115 7.47 -7.07 -1.24
N LYS A 116 6.63 -8.11 -1.19
CA LYS A 116 7.10 -9.49 -1.07
C LYS A 116 7.90 -9.91 -2.29
N ALA A 117 7.40 -9.65 -3.49
CA ALA A 117 8.10 -9.98 -4.74
C ALA A 117 9.45 -9.24 -4.84
N ASP A 118 9.49 -7.96 -4.50
CA ASP A 118 10.72 -7.16 -4.49
C ASP A 118 11.72 -7.70 -3.46
N THR A 119 11.25 -8.09 -2.27
CA THR A 119 12.11 -8.69 -1.24
C THR A 119 12.67 -10.03 -1.69
N GLU A 120 11.85 -10.89 -2.33
CA GLU A 120 12.32 -12.15 -2.89
C GLU A 120 13.32 -11.93 -4.03
N PHE A 121 13.11 -10.93 -4.88
CA PHE A 121 14.02 -10.55 -5.94
C PHE A 121 15.37 -10.10 -5.36
N LEU A 122 15.36 -9.14 -4.42
CA LEU A 122 16.56 -8.67 -3.74
C LEU A 122 17.29 -9.79 -2.99
N ALA A 123 16.56 -10.72 -2.37
CA ALA A 123 17.17 -11.87 -1.70
C ALA A 123 17.89 -12.80 -2.70
N ARG A 124 17.30 -13.04 -3.89
CA ARG A 124 17.94 -13.83 -4.95
C ARG A 124 19.15 -13.12 -5.54
N GLU A 125 19.05 -11.83 -5.81
CA GLU A 125 20.18 -11.03 -6.28
C GLU A 125 21.31 -10.99 -5.25
N LEU A 126 20.98 -10.81 -3.97
CA LEU A 126 21.96 -10.82 -2.88
C LEU A 126 22.64 -12.20 -2.76
N ALA A 127 21.90 -13.29 -2.91
CA ALA A 127 22.46 -14.64 -2.92
C ALA A 127 23.40 -14.85 -4.12
N ALA A 128 23.01 -14.41 -5.32
CA ALA A 128 23.84 -14.48 -6.52
C ALA A 128 25.11 -13.62 -6.38
N LEU A 129 24.98 -12.40 -5.88
CA LEU A 129 26.10 -11.50 -5.60
C LEU A 129 27.05 -12.11 -4.55
N ARG A 130 26.52 -12.72 -3.49
CA ARG A 130 27.31 -13.41 -2.47
C ARG A 130 28.12 -14.57 -3.05
N LEU A 131 27.55 -15.35 -3.97
CA LEU A 131 28.27 -16.43 -4.64
C LEU A 131 29.38 -15.88 -5.54
N ALA A 132 29.08 -14.88 -6.37
CA ALA A 132 30.06 -14.24 -7.24
C ALA A 132 31.23 -13.60 -6.46
N VAL A 133 30.94 -12.89 -5.36
CA VAL A 133 31.98 -12.32 -4.48
C VAL A 133 32.74 -13.43 -3.75
N GLY A 134 32.06 -14.50 -3.34
CA GLY A 134 32.68 -15.65 -2.69
C GLY A 134 33.74 -16.33 -3.56
N GLU A 135 33.49 -16.47 -4.87
CA GLU A 135 34.45 -17.03 -5.83
C GLU A 135 35.67 -16.11 -6.04
N VAL A 136 35.43 -14.80 -6.23
CA VAL A 136 36.50 -13.82 -6.53
C VAL A 136 37.37 -13.48 -5.31
N ALA A 137 36.81 -13.57 -4.10
CA ALA A 137 37.54 -13.32 -2.85
C ALA A 137 38.00 -14.62 -2.15
N THR A 138 38.22 -15.71 -2.88
CA THR A 138 38.73 -16.92 -2.25
C THR A 138 40.13 -16.62 -1.70
N ARG A 139 40.31 -16.77 -0.38
CA ARG A 139 41.59 -16.56 0.33
C ARG A 139 42.75 -17.23 -0.40
N ASP A 140 42.54 -18.40 -0.99
CA ASP A 140 43.54 -19.19 -1.70
C ASP A 140 43.94 -18.63 -3.07
N TYR A 141 43.06 -17.86 -3.72
CA TYR A 141 43.42 -17.12 -4.94
C TYR A 141 44.29 -15.92 -4.58
N LEU A 142 43.86 -15.10 -3.61
CA LEU A 142 44.68 -13.99 -3.11
C LEU A 142 46.04 -14.47 -2.55
N ARG A 143 46.07 -15.64 -1.89
CA ARG A 143 47.32 -16.22 -1.38
C ARG A 143 48.23 -16.67 -2.51
N ARG A 144 47.69 -17.35 -3.51
CA ARG A 144 48.45 -17.75 -4.70
C ARG A 144 49.03 -16.55 -5.42
N GLU A 145 48.23 -15.52 -5.65
CA GLU A 145 48.71 -14.32 -6.35
C GLU A 145 49.77 -13.56 -5.55
N LEU A 146 49.64 -13.52 -4.22
CA LEU A 146 50.66 -12.96 -3.32
C LEU A 146 51.95 -13.78 -3.32
N ASP A 147 51.85 -15.11 -3.34
CA ASP A 147 53.02 -16.00 -3.38
C ASP A 147 53.73 -15.93 -4.74
N ASP A 148 52.98 -15.85 -5.85
CA ASP A 148 53.51 -15.66 -7.20
C ASP A 148 54.24 -14.32 -7.33
N LEU A 149 53.63 -13.23 -6.83
CA LEU A 149 54.26 -11.90 -6.75
C LEU A 149 55.56 -11.92 -5.92
N LYS A 150 55.57 -12.61 -4.78
CA LYS A 150 56.77 -12.77 -3.95
C LYS A 150 57.87 -13.54 -4.69
N GLN A 151 57.52 -14.59 -5.41
CA GLN A 151 58.48 -15.39 -6.15
C GLN A 151 59.12 -14.57 -7.28
N ILE A 152 58.31 -13.81 -8.04
CA ILE A 152 58.81 -12.92 -9.10
C ILE A 152 59.78 -11.86 -8.54
N LEU A 153 59.48 -11.30 -7.36
CA LEU A 153 60.36 -10.35 -6.69
C LEU A 153 61.67 -11.03 -6.23
N ALA A 154 61.59 -12.22 -5.64
CA ALA A 154 62.76 -12.97 -5.19
C ALA A 154 63.69 -13.39 -6.34
N GLU A 155 63.13 -13.77 -7.49
CA GLU A 155 63.92 -14.04 -8.71
C GLU A 155 64.62 -12.79 -9.23
N ARG A 156 64.00 -11.61 -9.06
CA ARG A 156 64.61 -10.32 -9.42
C ARG A 156 65.78 -9.96 -8.50
N ASP A 157 65.59 -10.08 -7.19
CA ASP A 157 66.66 -9.86 -6.21
C ASP A 157 67.82 -10.83 -6.44
N ALA A 158 67.56 -12.12 -6.66
CA ALA A 158 68.60 -13.12 -6.91
C ALA A 158 69.41 -12.85 -8.19
N ARG A 159 68.75 -12.38 -9.27
CA ARG A 159 69.47 -11.94 -10.48
C ARG A 159 70.30 -10.67 -10.24
N GLN A 160 69.82 -9.79 -9.37
CA GLN A 160 70.52 -8.56 -9.03
C GLN A 160 71.76 -8.82 -8.15
N ASP A 161 71.74 -9.89 -7.35
CA ASP A 161 72.88 -10.34 -6.53
C ASP A 161 73.94 -11.11 -7.36
N ASP A 162 73.54 -11.90 -8.37
CA ASP A 162 74.47 -12.68 -9.24
C ASP A 162 75.29 -11.79 -10.19
N ASP A 163 74.73 -10.64 -10.61
CA ASP A 163 75.47 -9.62 -11.37
C ASP A 163 76.50 -8.85 -10.50
N GLY A 164 76.59 -9.14 -9.19
CA GLY A 164 77.42 -8.45 -8.20
C GLY A 164 78.75 -9.09 -7.82
N GLU A 165 79.03 -10.36 -8.16
CA GLU A 165 80.28 -11.04 -7.73
C GLU A 165 81.36 -11.12 -8.84
N PRO A 166 82.51 -10.42 -8.72
CA PRO A 166 83.64 -10.60 -9.62
C PRO A 166 84.41 -11.90 -9.26
N GLY A 167 84.20 -12.97 -10.03
CA GLY A 167 84.84 -14.28 -9.81
C GLY A 167 86.39 -14.25 -9.84
N PRO A 168 87.07 -15.08 -9.02
CA PRO A 168 88.53 -15.03 -8.87
C PRO A 168 89.28 -15.69 -10.05
N SER A 169 90.30 -14.98 -10.57
CA SER A 169 91.15 -15.38 -11.70
C SER A 169 91.87 -16.73 -11.53
N PRO A 170 92.03 -17.53 -12.60
CA PRO A 170 92.72 -18.81 -12.54
C PRO A 170 94.25 -18.63 -12.54
N LYS A 171 94.92 -19.19 -11.52
CA LYS A 171 96.38 -19.17 -11.37
C LYS A 171 97.06 -20.12 -12.37
N ALA A 172 98.01 -19.58 -13.12
CA ALA A 172 98.85 -20.27 -14.08
C ALA A 172 99.81 -21.29 -13.42
N ARG A 173 99.95 -22.47 -14.05
CA ARG A 173 101.00 -23.47 -13.73
C ARG A 173 102.34 -23.01 -14.32
N PRO A 174 103.45 -22.96 -13.57
CA PRO A 174 104.76 -22.82 -14.17
C PRO A 174 105.36 -24.18 -14.51
N ALA A 175 106.17 -24.18 -15.57
CA ALA A 175 106.85 -25.33 -16.14
C ALA A 175 108.27 -25.52 -15.56
N ARG A 176 108.67 -26.80 -15.51
CA ARG A 176 110.02 -27.33 -15.86
C ARG A 176 111.23 -26.98 -14.96
N LYS A 177 111.85 -28.00 -14.37
CA LYS A 177 113.14 -28.58 -14.82
C LYS A 177 113.46 -29.88 -14.09
#